data_AF-A0A0N7J776-F1
#
_entry.id   AF-A0A0N7J776-F1
#
_cell.length_a   1.000
_cell.length_b   1.000
_cell.length_c   1.000
_cell.angle_alpha   90.00
_cell.angle_beta   90.00
_cell.angle_gamma   90.00
#
_symmetry.space_group_name_H-M   'P 1'
#
loop_
_entity.id
_entity.type
_entity.pdbx_description
1 polymer ?
#
loop_
_entity_poly.entity_id
_entity_poly.type
_entity_poly.pdbx_seq_one_letter_code
_entity_poly.pdbx_strand_id
1 'polypeptide(L)'
;MNKENPKKNKKSFEYYIAQRKEEFRCQYDHERSWENLQYKLQKRKNHRLSLYCVAASAAFLFLILGVSHIFSLHNNTQNKEAVVAAVVSFPETGSRKAILTLENGEKVDLSVKKGTISNANSTVINNNANQLLTYRKVEEVSSTPQINTLAIPRGGEYQLILSDGTRIWMNAESLLRYPTSFIGEKEKFS
;
A
#
# COMPACT_ATOMS: atom_id res chain seq x y z
N MET A 1 -32.75 -55.24 -80.57
CA MET A 1 -32.84 -54.76 -79.17
C MET A 1 -32.37 -55.88 -78.24
N ASN A 2 -31.09 -55.87 -77.82
CA ASN A 2 -30.53 -56.92 -76.97
C ASN A 2 -30.79 -56.59 -75.50
N LYS A 3 -31.62 -57.38 -74.80
CA LYS A 3 -31.91 -57.17 -73.38
C LYS A 3 -30.73 -57.68 -72.55
N GLU A 4 -29.84 -56.78 -72.15
CA GLU A 4 -28.75 -57.12 -71.24
C GLU A 4 -29.29 -57.57 -69.87
N ASN A 5 -28.74 -58.67 -69.37
CA ASN A 5 -29.18 -59.35 -68.16
C ASN A 5 -28.79 -58.55 -66.89
N PRO A 6 -29.73 -57.99 -66.11
CA PRO A 6 -29.45 -57.09 -64.99
C PRO A 6 -28.65 -57.74 -63.86
N LYS A 7 -28.69 -59.07 -63.72
CA LYS A 7 -27.92 -59.81 -62.71
C LYS A 7 -26.42 -59.83 -63.01
N LYS A 8 -26.02 -59.74 -64.29
CA LYS A 8 -24.62 -59.71 -64.72
C LYS A 8 -23.97 -58.34 -64.45
N ASN A 9 -24.75 -57.26 -64.54
CA ASN A 9 -24.32 -55.90 -64.25
C ASN A 9 -24.13 -55.65 -62.75
N LYS A 10 -24.95 -56.28 -61.89
CA LYS A 10 -24.76 -56.19 -60.43
C LYS A 10 -23.47 -56.86 -59.95
N LYS A 11 -23.17 -58.06 -60.41
CA LYS A 11 -21.94 -58.78 -60.01
C LYS A 11 -20.66 -58.09 -60.47
N SER A 12 -20.64 -57.54 -61.68
CA SER A 12 -19.50 -56.78 -62.18
C SER A 12 -19.30 -55.46 -61.42
N PHE A 13 -20.39 -54.80 -61.03
CA PHE A 13 -20.32 -53.61 -60.19
C PHE A 13 -19.80 -53.92 -58.77
N GLU A 14 -20.29 -54.98 -58.14
CA GLU A 14 -19.79 -55.41 -56.82
C GLU A 14 -18.30 -55.77 -56.88
N TYR A 15 -17.85 -56.44 -57.94
CA TYR A 15 -16.44 -56.73 -58.19
C TYR A 15 -15.61 -55.45 -58.33
N TYR A 16 -16.08 -54.48 -59.11
CA TYR A 16 -15.41 -53.18 -59.27
C TYR A 16 -15.27 -52.43 -57.93
N ILE A 17 -16.32 -52.41 -57.11
CA ILE A 17 -16.27 -51.77 -55.79
C ILE A 17 -15.31 -52.49 -54.84
N ALA A 18 -15.29 -53.83 -54.85
CA ALA A 18 -14.38 -54.62 -54.03
C ALA A 18 -12.91 -54.35 -54.39
N GLN A 19 -12.58 -54.39 -55.69
CA GLN A 19 -11.23 -54.12 -56.19
C GLN A 19 -10.79 -52.69 -55.82
N ARG A 20 -11.64 -51.69 -56.06
CA ARG A 20 -11.33 -50.31 -55.74
C ARG A 20 -11.14 -50.09 -54.23
N LYS A 21 -11.91 -50.78 -53.39
CA LYS A 21 -11.77 -50.74 -51.92
C LYS A 21 -10.45 -51.37 -51.45
N GLU A 22 -9.91 -52.35 -52.17
CA GLU A 22 -8.60 -52.93 -51.89
C GLU A 22 -7.47 -51.99 -52.32
N GLU A 23 -7.56 -51.41 -53.51
CA GLU A 23 -6.63 -50.39 -54.00
C GLU A 23 -6.56 -49.19 -53.03
N PHE A 24 -7.72 -48.70 -52.58
CA PHE A 24 -7.79 -47.65 -51.56
C PHE A 24 -7.20 -48.07 -50.22
N ARG A 25 -7.39 -49.32 -49.77
CA ARG A 25 -6.79 -49.81 -48.52
C ARG A 25 -5.26 -49.91 -48.60
N CYS A 26 -4.72 -50.24 -49.76
CA CYS A 26 -3.27 -50.31 -49.97
C CYS A 26 -2.61 -48.94 -50.14
N GLN A 27 -3.33 -47.94 -50.67
CA GLN A 27 -2.82 -46.56 -50.78
C GLN A 27 -3.05 -45.72 -49.53
N TYR A 28 -4.09 -46.02 -48.74
CA TYR A 28 -4.46 -45.23 -47.58
C TYR A 28 -3.70 -45.70 -46.34
N ASP A 29 -2.59 -45.03 -46.08
CA ASP A 29 -1.80 -45.20 -44.85
C ASP A 29 -2.58 -44.62 -43.65
N HIS A 30 -3.38 -45.49 -43.03
CA HIS A 30 -4.23 -45.12 -41.92
C HIS A 30 -3.41 -44.66 -40.71
N GLU A 31 -2.22 -45.22 -40.51
CA GLU A 31 -1.33 -44.87 -39.40
C GLU A 31 -0.80 -43.45 -39.56
N ARG A 32 -0.25 -43.07 -40.72
CA ARG A 32 0.22 -41.69 -40.95
C ARG A 32 -0.91 -40.67 -40.86
N SER A 33 -2.11 -41.03 -41.29
CA SER A 33 -3.27 -40.14 -41.20
C SER A 33 -3.71 -39.93 -39.75
N TRP A 34 -3.68 -41.00 -38.94
CA TRP A 34 -3.96 -40.93 -37.51
C TRP A 34 -2.91 -40.16 -36.72
N GLU A 35 -1.63 -40.37 -37.01
CA GLU A 35 -0.51 -39.68 -36.36
C GLU A 35 -0.57 -38.17 -36.61
N ASN A 36 -0.84 -37.75 -37.84
CA ASN A 36 -1.03 -36.35 -38.20
C ASN A 36 -2.23 -35.71 -37.49
N LEU A 37 -3.30 -36.47 -37.24
CA LEU A 37 -4.48 -36.00 -36.50
C LEU A 37 -4.13 -35.80 -35.02
N GLN A 38 -3.47 -36.78 -34.40
CA GLN A 38 -3.03 -36.70 -33.00
C GLN A 38 -2.05 -35.53 -32.79
N TYR A 39 -1.07 -35.37 -33.68
CA TYR A 39 -0.13 -34.24 -33.64
C TYR A 39 -0.84 -32.88 -33.70
N LYS A 40 -1.82 -32.72 -34.60
CA LYS A 40 -2.59 -31.46 -34.74
C LYS A 40 -3.46 -31.17 -33.51
N LEU A 41 -4.03 -32.19 -32.88
CA LEU A 41 -4.82 -32.03 -31.65
C LEU A 41 -3.95 -31.69 -30.45
N GLN A 42 -2.80 -32.35 -30.31
CA GLN A 42 -1.86 -32.11 -29.21
C GLN A 42 -1.23 -30.71 -29.29
N LYS A 43 -0.86 -30.25 -30.50
CA LYS A 43 -0.32 -28.89 -30.72
C LYS A 43 -1.33 -27.79 -30.36
N ARG A 44 -2.61 -27.97 -30.68
CA ARG A 44 -3.69 -27.03 -30.30
C ARG A 44 -3.93 -26.97 -28.79
N LYS A 45 -3.84 -28.11 -28.09
CA LYS A 45 -3.97 -28.17 -26.63
C LYS A 45 -2.82 -27.45 -25.92
N ASN A 46 -1.59 -27.66 -26.36
CA ASN A 46 -0.40 -27.07 -25.74
C ASN A 46 -0.34 -25.54 -25.90
N HIS A 47 -0.77 -24.99 -27.04
CA HIS A 47 -0.85 -23.54 -27.23
C HIS A 47 -1.88 -22.88 -26.32
N ARG A 48 -3.06 -23.49 -26.14
CA ARG A 48 -4.08 -22.96 -25.22
C ARG A 48 -3.60 -23.00 -23.77
N LEU A 49 -2.99 -24.11 -23.34
CA LEU A 49 -2.41 -24.23 -22.00
C LEU A 49 -1.30 -23.20 -21.75
N SER A 50 -0.42 -22.97 -22.73
CA SER A 50 0.62 -21.93 -22.64
C SER A 50 0.04 -20.53 -22.49
N LEU A 51 -1.00 -20.18 -23.26
CA LEU A 51 -1.69 -18.90 -23.13
C LEU A 51 -2.38 -18.73 -21.77
N TYR A 52 -2.98 -19.79 -21.22
CA TYR A 52 -3.54 -19.77 -19.86
C TYR A 52 -2.45 -19.59 -18.80
N CYS A 53 -1.30 -20.24 -18.93
CA CYS A 53 -0.17 -20.06 -18.02
C CYS A 53 0.40 -18.62 -18.07
N VAL A 54 0.49 -18.02 -19.25
CA VAL A 54 0.92 -16.62 -19.42
C VAL A 54 -0.11 -15.65 -18.84
N ALA A 55 -1.40 -15.88 -19.08
CA ALA A 55 -2.47 -15.05 -18.50
C ALA A 55 -2.52 -15.16 -16.96
N ALA A 56 -2.35 -16.37 -16.42
CA ALA A 56 -2.35 -16.59 -14.98
C ALA A 56 -1.16 -15.90 -14.30
N SER A 57 0.04 -15.99 -14.89
CA SER A 57 1.23 -15.32 -14.36
C SER A 57 1.10 -13.79 -14.39
N ALA A 58 0.52 -13.21 -15.45
CA ALA A 58 0.23 -11.78 -15.50
C ALA A 58 -0.74 -11.34 -14.40
N ALA A 59 -1.81 -12.12 -14.13
CA ALA A 59 -2.76 -11.83 -13.06
C ALA A 59 -2.10 -11.86 -11.66
N PHE A 60 -1.18 -12.79 -11.41
CA PHE A 60 -0.41 -12.81 -10.15
C PHE A 60 0.47 -11.58 -9.98
N LEU A 61 1.13 -11.11 -11.05
CA LEU A 61 1.93 -9.89 -11.01
C LEU A 61 1.06 -8.67 -10.67
N PHE A 62 -0.12 -8.55 -11.29
CA PHE A 62 -1.06 -7.46 -10.96
C PHE A 62 -1.59 -7.55 -9.53
N LEU A 63 -1.84 -8.75 -9.00
CA LEU A 63 -2.22 -8.90 -7.59
C LEU A 63 -1.11 -8.49 -6.64
N ILE A 64 0.14 -8.88 -6.89
CA ILE A 64 1.29 -8.51 -6.06
C ILE A 64 1.51 -6.99 -6.09
N LEU A 65 1.44 -6.39 -7.29
CA LEU A 65 1.58 -4.93 -7.44
C LEU A 65 0.42 -4.18 -6.79
N GLY A 66 -0.81 -4.68 -6.93
CA GLY A 66 -2.00 -4.09 -6.30
C GLY A 66 -1.94 -4.15 -4.78
N VAL A 67 -1.60 -5.30 -4.22
CA VAL A 67 -1.43 -5.49 -2.76
C VAL A 67 -0.26 -4.64 -2.26
N SER A 68 0.87 -4.60 -2.97
CA SER A 68 2.02 -3.77 -2.62
C SER A 68 1.68 -2.27 -2.64
N HIS A 69 0.90 -1.81 -3.62
CA HIS A 69 0.44 -0.43 -3.71
C HIS A 69 -0.50 -0.05 -2.56
N ILE A 70 -1.48 -0.90 -2.24
CA ILE A 70 -2.38 -0.71 -1.09
C ILE A 70 -1.59 -0.69 0.22
N PHE A 71 -0.64 -1.60 0.39
CA PHE A 71 0.22 -1.65 1.57
C PHE A 71 1.14 -0.44 1.67
N SER A 72 1.67 0.08 0.55
CA SER A 72 2.47 1.30 0.51
C SER A 72 1.66 2.53 0.95
N LEU A 73 0.42 2.64 0.49
CA LEU A 73 -0.49 3.71 0.93
C LEU A 73 -0.82 3.60 2.42
N HIS A 74 -1.06 2.39 2.94
CA HIS A 74 -1.30 2.17 4.36
C HIS A 74 -0.06 2.48 5.22
N ASN A 75 1.13 2.08 4.76
CA ASN A 75 2.39 2.33 5.46
C ASN A 75 2.85 3.79 5.38
N ASN A 76 2.44 4.56 4.37
CA ASN A 76 2.71 5.99 4.32
C ASN A 76 1.92 6.77 5.38
N THR A 77 0.78 6.23 5.82
CA THR A 77 0.04 6.73 6.99
C THR A 77 0.73 6.33 8.30
N GLN A 78 1.22 5.08 8.39
CA GLN A 78 1.89 4.56 9.60
C GLN A 78 3.32 5.09 9.82
N ASN A 79 4.08 5.43 8.77
CA ASN A 79 5.45 5.94 8.92
C ASN A 79 5.52 7.40 9.39
N LYS A 80 4.42 8.15 9.32
CA LYS A 80 4.33 9.47 9.97
C LYS A 80 4.02 9.35 11.47
N GLU A 81 3.45 8.23 11.91
CA GLU A 81 3.19 7.97 13.34
C GLU A 81 4.33 7.17 14.01
N ALA A 82 5.01 6.28 13.28
CA ALA A 82 6.05 5.41 13.84
C ALA A 82 7.35 6.15 14.24
N VAL A 83 7.70 7.26 13.56
CA VAL A 83 8.85 8.10 13.96
C VAL A 83 8.55 8.88 15.27
N VAL A 84 7.28 9.06 15.61
CA VAL A 84 6.84 9.71 16.86
C VAL A 84 6.60 8.70 17.99
N ALA A 85 6.13 7.49 17.67
CA ALA A 85 5.94 6.42 18.66
C ALA A 85 7.26 5.90 19.26
N ALA A 86 8.37 5.92 18.50
CA ALA A 86 9.69 5.54 19.01
C ALA A 86 10.28 6.50 20.06
N VAL A 87 9.61 7.62 20.34
CA VAL A 87 10.05 8.63 21.33
C VAL A 87 9.39 8.42 22.69
N VAL A 88 8.32 7.64 22.77
CA VAL A 88 7.68 7.28 24.03
C VAL A 88 8.30 5.99 24.53
N SER A 89 9.60 6.02 24.86
CA SER A 89 10.13 5.11 25.87
C SER A 89 9.42 5.49 27.16
N PHE A 90 8.35 4.77 27.51
CA PHE A 90 7.54 5.01 28.70
C PHE A 90 8.44 4.92 29.93
N PRO A 91 8.76 6.05 30.59
CA PRO A 91 9.46 5.99 31.86
C PRO A 91 8.43 5.65 32.94
N GLU A 92 8.95 5.08 34.02
CA GLU A 92 8.21 4.63 35.20
C GLU A 92 7.06 5.56 35.63
N THR A 93 5.96 4.90 35.96
CA THR A 93 4.70 5.43 36.51
C THR A 93 4.94 6.58 37.50
N GLY A 94 4.34 7.75 37.23
CA GLY A 94 4.25 8.86 38.20
C GLY A 94 5.27 9.99 38.01
N SER A 95 6.10 9.98 36.97
CA SER A 95 6.98 11.11 36.68
C SER A 95 6.28 12.16 35.79
N ARG A 96 6.16 13.41 36.29
CA ARG A 96 5.62 14.58 35.57
C ARG A 96 6.54 14.97 34.41
N LYS A 97 6.55 14.15 33.37
CA LYS A 97 7.37 14.30 32.17
C LYS A 97 6.57 14.96 31.07
N ALA A 98 7.18 15.87 30.33
CA ALA A 98 6.60 16.44 29.13
C ALA A 98 7.74 16.65 28.13
N ILE A 99 7.54 16.18 26.90
CA ILE A 99 8.56 16.23 25.86
C ILE A 99 8.08 17.24 24.80
N LEU A 100 8.84 18.31 24.64
CA LEU A 100 8.62 19.28 23.57
C LEU A 100 9.52 18.92 22.39
N THR A 101 8.92 18.61 21.24
CA THR A 101 9.65 18.49 19.98
C THR A 101 9.51 19.80 19.21
N LEU A 102 10.63 20.48 19.00
CA LEU A 102 10.72 21.71 18.22
C LEU A 102 10.70 21.40 16.72
N GLU A 103 10.49 22.42 15.89
CA GLU A 103 10.46 22.30 14.43
C GLU A 103 11.70 21.63 13.80
N ASN A 104 12.86 21.80 14.43
CA ASN A 104 14.15 21.27 13.97
C ASN A 104 14.29 19.77 14.31
N GLY A 105 13.29 19.16 14.94
CA GLY A 105 13.32 17.79 15.43
C GLY A 105 14.03 17.64 16.79
N GLU A 106 14.50 18.73 17.38
CA GLU A 106 15.11 18.73 18.72
C GLU A 106 14.05 18.37 19.76
N LYS A 107 14.36 17.37 20.58
CA LYS A 107 13.53 16.91 21.68
C LYS A 107 14.04 17.49 22.98
N VAL A 108 13.19 18.27 23.63
CA VAL A 108 13.48 18.92 24.89
C VAL A 108 12.63 18.28 25.98
N ASP A 109 13.30 17.66 26.95
CA ASP A 109 12.64 17.20 28.18
C ASP A 109 12.38 18.40 29.10
N LEU A 110 11.10 18.74 29.25
CA LEU A 110 10.64 19.86 30.07
C LEU A 110 10.73 19.57 31.58
N SER A 111 10.93 18.31 32.00
CA SER A 111 11.20 17.99 33.41
C SER A 111 12.61 18.39 33.82
N VAL A 112 13.56 18.30 32.89
CA VAL A 112 14.98 18.55 33.17
C VAL A 112 15.34 20.01 32.88
N LYS A 113 14.88 20.55 31.74
CA LYS A 113 15.28 21.88 31.27
C LYS A 113 14.34 22.96 31.80
N LYS A 114 14.77 23.70 32.82
CA LYS A 114 14.03 24.83 33.41
C LYS A 114 14.40 26.14 32.72
N GLY A 115 13.43 27.05 32.58
CA GLY A 115 13.67 28.42 32.12
C GLY A 115 13.45 28.61 30.62
N THR A 116 14.20 29.54 30.03
CA THR A 116 14.02 29.97 28.65
C THR A 116 14.66 29.00 27.67
N ILE A 117 13.84 28.38 26.84
CA ILE A 117 14.24 27.61 25.66
C ILE A 117 14.14 28.56 24.47
N SER A 118 15.31 29.07 24.04
CA SER A 118 15.39 29.93 22.86
C SER A 118 15.31 29.06 21.62
N ASN A 119 14.27 29.25 20.81
CA ASN A 119 14.22 28.75 19.44
C ASN A 119 14.48 29.94 18.48
N ALA A 120 14.93 29.66 17.26
CA ALA A 120 15.30 30.66 16.25
C ALA A 120 14.23 31.75 16.05
N ASN A 121 12.94 31.41 16.11
CA ASN A 121 11.84 32.35 15.85
C ASN A 121 10.81 32.46 17.01
N SER A 122 11.04 31.81 18.14
CA SER A 122 10.13 31.91 19.30
C SER A 122 10.86 31.70 20.62
N THR A 123 10.50 32.49 21.63
CA THR A 123 11.00 32.26 22.99
C THR A 123 10.00 31.41 23.75
N VAL A 124 10.41 30.20 24.13
CA VAL A 124 9.57 29.29 24.94
C VAL A 124 10.06 29.32 26.37
N ILE A 125 9.18 29.66 27.30
CA ILE A 125 9.49 29.71 28.73
C ILE A 125 8.85 28.49 29.38
N ASN A 126 9.68 27.60 29.91
CA ASN A 126 9.24 26.45 30.66
C ASN A 126 9.26 26.75 32.17
N ASN A 127 8.08 26.75 32.79
CA ASN A 127 7.91 26.72 34.22
C ASN A 127 7.44 25.34 34.68
N ASN A 128 8.42 24.45 34.91
CA ASN A 128 8.17 23.09 35.38
C ASN A 128 7.47 23.05 36.75
N ALA A 129 7.68 24.03 37.64
CA ALA A 129 7.04 24.04 38.97
C ALA A 129 5.50 24.04 38.87
N ASN A 130 4.97 24.75 37.88
CA ASN A 130 3.53 24.87 37.63
C ASN A 130 3.06 24.07 36.41
N GLN A 131 3.93 23.22 35.83
CA GLN A 131 3.64 22.47 34.60
C GLN A 131 3.14 23.38 33.45
N LEU A 132 3.79 24.54 33.30
CA LEU A 132 3.34 25.61 32.42
C LEU A 132 4.39 25.92 31.34
N LEU A 133 4.00 25.74 30.08
CA LEU A 133 4.77 26.15 28.91
C LEU A 133 4.19 27.46 28.37
N THR A 134 4.99 28.52 28.31
CA THR A 134 4.55 29.83 27.77
C THR A 134 5.36 30.20 26.54
N TYR A 135 4.67 30.48 25.44
CA TYR A 135 5.26 31.02 24.21
C TYR A 135 5.18 32.54 24.21
N ARG A 136 6.32 33.20 23.96
CA ARG A 136 6.38 34.63 23.72
C ARG A 136 6.76 34.89 22.27
N LYS A 137 5.98 35.74 21.61
CA LYS A 137 6.26 36.21 20.25
C LYS A 137 7.55 37.04 20.27
N VAL A 138 8.50 36.70 19.40
CA VAL A 138 9.60 37.60 19.04
C VAL A 138 9.09 38.43 17.87
N GLU A 139 9.28 39.75 17.92
CA GLU A 139 8.66 40.70 16.97
C GLU A 139 9.14 40.54 15.51
N GLU A 140 10.22 39.80 15.28
CA GLU A 140 10.67 39.42 13.93
C GLU A 140 9.85 38.24 13.41
N VAL A 141 8.83 38.58 12.63
CA VAL A 141 7.90 37.67 11.99
C VAL A 141 8.63 36.87 10.90
N SER A 142 9.11 35.68 11.23
CA SER A 142 9.29 34.65 10.21
C SER A 142 7.92 34.35 9.61
N SER A 143 7.76 34.55 8.29
CA SER A 143 6.52 34.38 7.53
C SER A 143 5.96 32.96 7.51
N THR A 144 6.68 31.99 8.07
CA THR A 144 6.32 30.57 8.08
C THR A 144 5.86 30.13 9.48
N PRO A 145 4.63 29.62 9.65
CA PRO A 145 4.19 29.05 10.92
C PRO A 145 4.99 27.79 11.23
N GLN A 146 5.78 27.83 12.30
CA GLN A 146 6.57 26.68 12.75
C GLN A 146 5.69 25.72 13.52
N ILE A 147 5.81 24.42 13.26
CA ILE A 147 4.98 23.41 13.92
C ILE A 147 5.78 22.74 15.03
N ASN A 148 5.30 22.87 16.27
CA ASN A 148 5.85 22.19 17.43
C ASN A 148 4.92 21.06 17.87
N THR A 149 5.48 20.05 18.54
CA THR A 149 4.72 18.92 19.09
C THR A 149 4.99 18.80 20.58
N LEU A 150 3.94 18.85 21.40
CA LEU A 150 4.00 18.59 22.83
C LEU A 150 3.42 17.21 23.11
N ALA A 151 4.23 16.33 23.70
CA ALA A 151 3.82 14.99 24.09
C ALA A 151 3.83 14.85 25.62
N ILE A 152 2.69 14.40 26.16
CA ILE A 152 2.51 14.13 27.58
C ILE A 152 2.39 12.62 27.78
N PRO A 153 3.38 11.95 28.41
CA PRO A 153 3.33 10.55 28.76
C PRO A 153 2.31 10.25 29.89
N ARG A 154 2.15 8.97 30.22
CA ARG A 154 1.22 8.50 31.26
C ARG A 154 1.46 9.21 32.60
N GLY A 155 0.39 9.72 33.19
CA GLY A 155 0.39 10.29 34.54
C GLY A 155 0.88 11.74 34.66
N GLY A 156 1.03 12.47 33.55
CA GLY A 156 1.34 13.90 33.55
C GLY A 156 0.17 14.77 33.12
N GLU A 157 0.20 16.05 33.51
CA GLU A 157 -0.65 17.11 32.97
C GLU A 157 0.23 18.30 32.60
N TYR A 158 -0.17 19.08 31.60
CA TYR A 158 0.58 20.28 31.22
C TYR A 158 -0.35 21.36 30.70
N GLN A 159 -0.04 22.60 31.06
CA GLN A 159 -0.70 23.79 30.56
C GLN A 159 0.20 24.46 29.51
N LEU A 160 -0.37 24.77 28.35
CA LEU A 160 0.28 25.49 27.28
C LEU A 160 -0.38 26.86 27.10
N ILE A 161 0.41 27.92 27.14
CA ILE A 161 0.03 29.28 26.76
C ILE A 161 0.75 29.61 25.46
N LEU A 162 -0.03 29.81 24.41
CA LEU A 162 0.45 30.18 23.09
C LEU A 162 0.77 31.67 23.01
N SER A 163 1.44 32.08 21.92
CA SER A 163 1.88 33.46 21.70
C SER A 163 0.73 34.46 21.52
N ASP A 164 -0.46 33.98 21.19
CA ASP A 164 -1.72 34.73 21.07
C ASP A 164 -2.50 34.83 22.40
N GLY A 165 -2.01 34.18 23.46
CA GLY A 165 -2.67 34.11 24.77
C GLY A 165 -3.65 32.95 24.93
N THR A 166 -3.83 32.10 23.90
CA THR A 166 -4.65 30.90 23.98
C THR A 166 -4.10 29.96 25.05
N ARG A 167 -4.96 29.50 25.96
CA ARG A 167 -4.61 28.58 27.05
C ARG A 167 -5.18 27.20 26.76
N ILE A 168 -4.30 26.21 26.70
CA ILE A 168 -4.67 24.83 26.42
C ILE A 168 -4.24 23.97 27.62
N TRP A 169 -5.18 23.21 28.15
CA TRP A 169 -4.91 22.17 29.14
C TRP A 169 -4.79 20.84 28.43
N MET A 170 -3.71 20.12 28.70
CA MET A 170 -3.49 18.79 28.13
C MET A 170 -3.28 17.77 29.25
N ASN A 171 -3.92 16.62 29.08
CA ASN A 171 -3.89 15.52 30.04
C ASN A 171 -2.83 14.47 29.66
N ALA A 172 -2.71 13.45 30.50
CA ALA A 172 -1.85 12.30 30.24
C ALA A 172 -2.18 11.63 28.91
N GLU A 173 -1.17 11.00 28.31
CA GLU A 173 -1.28 10.30 27.01
C GLU A 173 -1.79 11.18 25.85
N SER A 174 -1.64 12.50 25.97
CA SER A 174 -2.05 13.43 24.93
C SER A 174 -0.85 13.88 24.10
N LEU A 175 -1.09 14.05 22.80
CA LEU A 175 -0.15 14.63 21.86
C LEU A 175 -0.84 15.81 21.17
N LEU A 176 -0.22 16.98 21.21
CA LEU A 176 -0.71 18.17 20.53
C LEU A 176 0.35 18.69 19.59
N ARG A 177 -0.04 18.81 18.32
CA ARG A 177 0.75 19.44 17.27
C ARG A 177 0.14 20.80 16.98
N TYR A 178 0.91 21.87 17.17
CA TYR A 178 0.41 23.24 17.10
C TYR A 178 1.43 24.18 16.44
N PRO A 179 0.95 25.22 15.73
CA PRO A 179 1.82 26.27 15.22
C PRO A 179 2.29 27.20 16.35
N THR A 180 3.51 27.73 16.25
CA THR A 180 4.05 28.73 17.18
C THR A 180 3.36 30.09 17.07
N SER A 181 2.73 30.36 15.92
CA SER A 181 1.89 31.53 15.69
C SER A 181 0.69 31.18 14.81
N PHE A 182 -0.51 31.59 15.24
CA PHE A 182 -1.72 31.50 14.43
C PHE A 182 -1.83 32.77 13.59
N ILE A 183 -1.46 32.69 12.32
CA ILE A 183 -1.76 33.74 11.34
C ILE A 183 -3.18 33.47 10.84
N GLY A 184 -4.16 34.04 11.55
CA GLY A 184 -5.49 34.39 11.04
C GLY A 184 -6.19 33.40 10.10
N GLU A 185 -6.39 32.15 10.49
CA GLU A 185 -7.58 31.39 10.05
C GLU A 185 -7.90 30.32 11.09
N LYS A 186 -9.17 30.26 11.50
CA LYS A 186 -9.64 29.36 12.57
C LYS A 186 -9.69 27.92 12.04
N GLU A 187 -8.56 27.24 12.03
CA GLU A 187 -8.55 25.79 11.84
C GLU A 187 -9.02 25.11 13.13
N LYS A 188 -10.16 24.42 13.05
CA LYS A 188 -10.64 23.54 14.10
C LYS A 188 -9.81 22.25 14.05
N PHE A 189 -9.08 21.96 15.11
CA PHE A 189 -8.46 20.66 15.33
C PHE A 189 -9.56 19.64 15.66
N SER A 190 -9.70 18.59 14.86
CA SER A 190 -10.60 17.44 15.09
C SER A 190 -9.84 16.27 15.69
#